data_AF-A0A524J5A5-F1
#
_entry.id   AF-A0A524J5A5-F1
#
_cell.length_a   1.000
_cell.length_b   1.000
_cell.length_c   1.000
_cell.angle_alpha   90.00
_cell.angle_beta   90.00
_cell.angle_gamma   90.00
#
_symmetry.space_group_name_H-M   'P 1'
#
loop_
_entity.id
_entity.type
_entity.pdbx_description
1 polymer ?
#
loop_
_entity_poly.entity_id
_entity_poly.type
_entity_poly.pdbx_seq_one_letter_code
_entity_poly.pdbx_strand_id
1 'polypeptide(L)'
;MRVRAFELRLLATALVVCWTIAAGLILLAYRPGGPFDVLVGLTAMLPIVIALAAVVWPPVARGDVAFPAIVWLGILAILCLVPSITGVVTQLLVFGSRTLLPSLEAIYPWLLALLATSLFSGFGVARRLHGGTSMRRRRLLLGTALAAAATAISGLAFAAVAVTNDIAIRDMPVTDSRFGPVVGADEPPPCDETLTAGANARLHLEMAASVDFRSIGQADLTGLRVGDDFRWLTFVAGDREIGRYGKARIGDTGWIAFPGTSWLKVSPSTVAADTVDIRALNAALTPGIRATAEDRGVEVIEGARARRCRVSVDGDIFREAFPEISSLVGDADLHRWRSQLDYWVFLDGQLGQ
;
A
#
# COMPACT_ATOMS: atom_id res chain seq x y z
N MET A 1 13.25 19.82 43.85
CA MET A 1 12.00 19.17 43.39
C MET A 1 11.27 19.92 42.28
N ARG A 2 11.23 21.27 42.25
CA ARG A 2 10.54 22.03 41.19
C ARG A 2 11.12 21.79 39.78
N VAL A 3 12.44 21.73 39.64
CA VAL A 3 13.13 21.48 38.35
C VAL A 3 12.77 20.10 37.76
N ARG A 4 12.91 19.02 38.54
CA ARG A 4 12.52 17.66 38.11
C ARG A 4 11.05 17.53 37.68
N ALA A 5 10.14 18.28 38.31
CA ALA A 5 8.74 18.29 37.91
C ALA A 5 8.50 19.04 36.59
N PHE A 6 9.26 20.11 36.36
CA PHE A 6 9.23 20.86 35.11
C PHE A 6 9.76 20.01 33.93
N GLU A 7 10.89 19.33 34.09
CA GLU A 7 11.46 18.43 33.09
C GLU A 7 10.47 17.33 32.65
N LEU A 8 9.78 16.71 33.59
CA LEU A 8 8.78 15.67 33.28
C LEU A 8 7.54 16.24 32.58
N ARG A 9 7.14 17.47 32.89
CA ARG A 9 6.04 18.14 32.18
C ARG A 9 6.42 18.53 30.77
N LEU A 10 7.68 18.91 30.54
CA LEU A 10 8.18 19.19 29.19
C LEU A 10 8.14 17.92 28.33
N LEU A 11 8.61 16.78 28.86
CA LEU A 11 8.49 15.49 28.19
C LEU A 11 7.03 15.10 27.92
N ALA A 12 6.14 15.28 28.91
CA ALA A 12 4.71 15.02 28.72
C ALA A 12 4.11 15.90 27.60
N THR A 13 4.50 17.18 27.54
CA THR A 13 4.04 18.11 26.50
C THR A 13 4.54 17.69 25.12
N ALA A 14 5.80 17.27 25.01
CA ALA A 14 6.35 16.72 23.76
C ALA A 14 5.58 15.47 23.29
N LEU A 15 5.22 14.58 24.21
CA LEU A 15 4.39 13.40 23.90
C LEU A 15 3.00 13.79 23.41
N VAL A 16 2.35 14.78 24.04
CA VAL A 16 1.04 15.31 23.59
C VAL A 16 1.16 15.82 22.15
N VAL A 17 2.20 16.61 21.84
CA VAL A 17 2.43 17.12 20.47
C VAL A 17 2.64 15.97 19.49
N CYS A 18 3.49 14.99 19.82
CA CYS A 18 3.75 13.84 18.95
C CYS A 18 2.48 13.03 18.66
N TRP A 19 1.69 12.71 19.69
CA TRP A 19 0.42 11.99 19.52
C TRP A 19 -0.63 12.81 18.76
N THR A 20 -0.63 14.13 18.89
CA THR A 20 -1.52 15.02 18.13
C THR A 20 -1.16 15.01 16.64
N ILE A 21 0.13 15.11 16.32
CA ILE A 21 0.63 15.00 14.94
C ILE A 21 0.27 13.63 14.36
N ALA A 22 0.51 12.55 15.12
CA ALA A 22 0.16 11.20 14.71
C ALA A 22 -1.34 11.04 14.41
N ALA A 23 -2.22 11.50 15.31
CA ALA A 23 -3.67 11.43 15.10
C ALA A 23 -4.10 12.25 13.88
N GLY A 24 -3.52 13.45 13.68
CA GLY A 24 -3.76 14.27 12.49
C GLY A 24 -3.32 13.57 11.20
N LEU A 25 -2.16 12.91 11.21
CA LEU A 25 -1.70 12.14 10.05
C LEU A 25 -2.58 10.93 9.78
N ILE A 26 -3.05 10.22 10.82
CA ILE A 26 -4.00 9.12 10.67
C ILE A 26 -5.30 9.65 10.05
N LEU A 27 -5.84 10.78 10.52
CA LEU A 27 -7.04 11.40 9.93
C LEU A 27 -6.87 11.82 8.46
N LEU A 28 -5.67 12.25 8.08
CA LEU A 28 -5.37 12.64 6.70
C LEU A 28 -5.13 11.43 5.79
N ALA A 29 -4.43 10.41 6.29
CA ALA A 29 -4.04 9.22 5.54
C ALA A 29 -5.16 8.18 5.45
N TYR A 30 -5.92 8.01 6.53
CA TYR A 30 -6.99 7.05 6.65
C TYR A 30 -8.28 7.61 6.05
N ARG A 31 -8.44 7.41 4.74
CA ARG A 31 -9.68 7.71 4.01
C ARG A 31 -10.12 6.51 3.18
N PRO A 32 -10.51 5.39 3.81
CA PRO A 32 -10.99 4.25 3.05
C PRO A 32 -12.45 4.42 2.60
N GLY A 33 -13.16 5.46 3.06
CA GLY A 33 -14.52 5.78 2.63
C GLY A 33 -15.60 5.00 3.38
N GLY A 34 -15.27 4.45 4.54
CA GLY A 34 -16.15 3.61 5.34
C GLY A 34 -17.06 4.41 6.29
N PRO A 35 -18.19 3.83 6.75
CA PRO A 35 -19.12 4.50 7.66
C PRO A 35 -18.50 4.84 9.03
N PHE A 36 -17.38 4.19 9.38
CA PHE A 36 -16.70 4.38 10.66
C PHE A 36 -15.40 5.18 10.56
N ASP A 37 -15.10 5.83 9.43
CA ASP A 37 -13.87 6.64 9.24
C ASP A 37 -13.69 7.69 10.36
N VAL A 38 -14.77 8.39 10.73
CA VAL A 38 -14.75 9.37 11.82
C VAL A 38 -14.43 8.70 13.16
N LEU A 39 -14.94 7.50 13.40
CA LEU A 39 -14.73 6.77 14.65
C LEU A 39 -13.29 6.24 14.75
N VAL A 40 -12.68 5.83 13.64
CA VAL A 40 -11.23 5.50 13.59
C VAL A 40 -10.41 6.73 13.95
N GLY A 41 -10.76 7.88 13.37
CA GLY A 41 -10.16 9.17 13.70
C GLY A 41 -10.25 9.55 15.18
N LEU A 42 -11.44 9.40 15.77
CA LEU A 42 -11.69 9.70 17.18
C LEU A 42 -10.92 8.77 18.12
N THR A 43 -10.87 7.47 17.80
CA THR A 43 -10.12 6.50 18.62
C THR A 43 -8.61 6.72 18.54
N ALA A 44 -8.09 7.23 17.41
CA ALA A 44 -6.68 7.64 17.28
C ALA A 44 -6.29 8.81 18.21
N MET A 45 -7.25 9.55 18.77
CA MET A 45 -6.99 10.64 19.72
C MET A 45 -6.82 10.17 21.17
N LEU A 46 -7.15 8.92 21.51
CA LEU A 46 -7.04 8.38 22.88
C LEU A 46 -5.63 8.53 23.50
N PRO A 47 -4.53 8.26 22.76
CA PRO A 47 -3.18 8.46 23.29
C PRO A 47 -2.86 9.91 23.70
N ILE A 48 -3.52 10.90 23.08
CA ILE A 48 -3.38 12.32 23.43
C ILE A 48 -3.90 12.55 24.86
N VAL A 49 -5.06 11.98 25.18
CA VAL A 49 -5.66 12.07 26.52
C VAL A 49 -4.78 11.40 27.56
N ILE A 50 -4.19 10.24 27.22
CA ILE A 50 -3.24 9.54 28.09
C ILE A 50 -2.02 10.44 28.36
N ALA A 51 -1.41 11.01 27.32
CA ALA A 51 -0.26 11.90 27.46
C ALA A 51 -0.57 13.19 28.26
N LEU A 52 -1.77 13.76 28.06
CA LEU A 52 -2.24 14.94 28.82
C LEU A 52 -2.32 14.65 30.33
N ALA A 53 -2.66 13.43 30.73
CA ALA A 53 -2.68 13.06 32.15
C ALA A 53 -1.29 13.23 32.80
N ALA A 54 -0.20 12.98 32.07
CA ALA A 54 1.16 13.19 32.57
C ALA A 54 1.57 14.66 32.67
N VAL A 55 0.96 15.56 31.87
CA VAL A 55 1.16 17.01 31.99
C VAL A 55 0.56 17.51 33.31
N VAL A 56 -0.68 17.10 33.59
CA VAL A 56 -1.42 17.49 34.79
C VAL A 56 -0.79 16.85 36.04
N TRP A 57 -0.51 15.55 35.97
CA TRP A 57 0.05 14.76 37.07
C TRP A 57 1.41 14.14 36.70
N PRO A 58 2.51 14.91 36.76
CA PRO A 58 3.82 14.41 36.36
C PRO A 58 4.31 13.28 37.29
N PRO A 59 4.95 12.24 36.74
CA PRO A 59 5.44 11.08 37.47
C PRO A 59 6.72 11.37 38.27
N VAL A 60 6.70 12.35 39.19
CA VAL A 60 7.91 12.68 39.97
C VAL A 60 8.23 11.54 40.95
N ALA A 61 9.36 10.87 40.72
CA ALA A 61 9.95 9.92 41.66
C ALA A 61 10.98 10.59 42.59
N ARG A 62 11.07 10.08 43.82
CA ARG A 62 12.14 10.40 44.77
C ARG A 62 13.16 9.26 44.71
N GLY A 63 14.43 9.60 44.53
CA GLY A 63 15.54 8.64 44.43
C GLY A 63 16.30 8.75 43.09
N ASP A 64 17.59 8.47 43.15
CA ASP A 64 18.52 8.72 42.04
C ASP A 64 18.41 7.69 40.90
N VAL A 65 17.77 6.54 41.15
CA VAL A 65 17.51 5.50 40.13
C VAL A 65 16.12 5.65 39.52
N ALA A 66 15.12 5.98 40.34
CA ALA A 66 13.73 5.99 39.89
C ALA A 66 13.41 7.19 38.99
N PHE A 67 14.08 8.33 39.18
CA PHE A 67 13.88 9.50 38.33
C PHE A 67 14.42 9.28 36.90
N PRO A 68 15.67 8.84 36.69
CA PRO A 68 16.17 8.50 35.35
C PRO A 68 15.33 7.44 34.64
N ALA A 69 14.85 6.40 35.35
CA ALA A 69 14.01 5.37 34.75
C ALA A 69 12.70 5.94 34.15
N ILE A 70 12.08 6.91 34.84
CA ILE A 70 10.86 7.57 34.35
C ILE A 70 11.16 8.49 33.18
N VAL A 71 12.29 9.20 33.21
CA VAL A 71 12.76 10.02 32.07
C VAL A 71 12.98 9.12 30.85
N TRP A 72 13.62 7.97 31.03
CA TRP A 72 13.83 6.98 29.96
C TRP A 72 12.54 6.45 29.35
N LEU A 73 11.47 6.27 30.12
CA LEU A 73 10.16 5.90 29.57
C LEU A 73 9.61 6.97 28.63
N GLY A 74 9.71 8.25 29.01
CA GLY A 74 9.29 9.37 28.16
C GLY A 74 10.14 9.48 26.89
N ILE A 75 11.46 9.34 27.01
CA ILE A 75 12.39 9.35 25.88
C ILE A 75 12.12 8.17 24.93
N LEU A 76 11.94 6.96 25.46
CA LEU A 76 11.63 5.76 24.67
C LEU A 76 10.35 5.97 23.85
N ALA A 77 9.29 6.52 24.46
CA ALA A 77 8.06 6.82 23.75
C ALA A 77 8.27 7.81 22.59
N ILE A 78 9.08 8.87 22.80
CA ILE A 78 9.42 9.85 21.73
C ILE A 78 10.26 9.19 20.63
N LEU A 79 11.26 8.38 21.00
CA LEU A 79 12.13 7.68 20.06
C LEU A 79 11.38 6.66 19.20
N CYS A 80 10.27 6.10 19.70
CA CYS A 80 9.37 5.27 18.90
C CYS A 80 8.43 6.13 18.03
N LEU A 81 7.87 7.21 18.57
CA LEU A 81 6.88 8.04 17.85
C LEU A 81 7.47 8.80 16.67
N VAL A 82 8.61 9.48 16.85
CA VAL A 82 9.15 10.39 15.82
C VAL A 82 9.48 9.65 14.52
N PRO A 83 10.20 8.51 14.52
CA PRO A 83 10.43 7.74 13.30
C PRO A 83 9.14 7.21 12.68
N SER A 84 8.19 6.74 13.50
CA SER A 84 6.89 6.25 13.01
C SER A 84 6.08 7.33 12.31
N ILE A 85 6.06 8.56 12.86
CA ILE A 85 5.44 9.73 12.24
C ILE A 85 6.08 10.03 10.88
N THR A 86 7.41 10.04 10.81
CA THR A 86 8.15 10.27 9.55
C THR A 86 7.85 9.20 8.50
N GLY A 87 7.70 7.94 8.93
CA GLY A 87 7.30 6.84 8.04
C GLY A 87 5.94 7.08 7.40
N VAL A 88 4.94 7.48 8.18
CA VAL A 88 3.58 7.79 7.67
C VAL A 88 3.60 9.00 6.74
N VAL A 89 4.35 10.05 7.07
CA VAL A 89 4.50 11.23 6.19
C VAL A 89 5.10 10.83 4.84
N THR A 90 6.14 10.01 4.84
CA THR A 90 6.78 9.55 3.61
C THR A 90 5.82 8.72 2.76
N GLN A 91 5.05 7.84 3.39
CA GLN A 91 4.04 7.03 2.69
C GLN A 91 2.96 7.91 2.05
N LEU A 92 2.47 8.92 2.77
CA LEU A 92 1.51 9.90 2.26
C LEU A 92 2.04 10.66 1.03
N LEU A 93 3.31 11.06 1.06
CA LEU A 93 3.93 11.80 -0.04
C LEU A 93 4.17 10.95 -1.30
N VAL A 94 4.42 9.64 -1.15
CA VAL A 94 4.81 8.76 -2.26
C VAL A 94 3.62 7.99 -2.86
N PHE A 95 2.69 7.50 -2.03
CA PHE A 95 1.68 6.52 -2.48
C PHE A 95 0.22 7.00 -2.37
N GLY A 96 -0.02 8.19 -1.82
CA GLY A 96 -1.37 8.72 -1.56
C GLY A 96 -2.08 8.04 -0.37
N SER A 97 -3.33 8.41 -0.12
CA SER A 97 -4.15 7.82 0.94
C SER A 97 -4.55 6.39 0.58
N ARG A 98 -3.91 5.40 1.21
CA ARG A 98 -4.34 3.99 1.16
C ARG A 98 -4.76 3.51 2.54
N THR A 99 -5.50 2.41 2.57
CA THR A 99 -5.83 1.65 3.77
C THR A 99 -4.57 1.36 4.59
N LEU A 100 -4.44 2.07 5.71
CA LEU A 100 -3.44 1.79 6.74
C LEU A 100 -3.86 0.52 7.47
N LEU A 101 -3.69 -0.64 6.84
CA LEU A 101 -3.40 -1.85 7.60
C LEU A 101 -1.88 -1.94 7.67
N PRO A 102 -1.25 -1.29 8.66
CA PRO A 102 0.19 -1.38 8.82
C PRO A 102 0.60 -2.85 8.92
N SER A 103 1.68 -3.23 8.25
CA SER A 103 2.34 -4.51 8.50
C SER A 103 2.63 -4.66 10.00
N LEU A 104 2.76 -5.89 10.49
CA LEU A 104 3.09 -6.13 11.91
C LEU A 104 4.34 -5.36 12.36
N GLU A 105 5.30 -5.20 11.44
CA GLU A 105 6.53 -4.41 11.62
C GLU A 105 6.24 -2.92 11.83
N ALA A 106 5.27 -2.36 11.10
CA ALA A 106 4.85 -0.99 11.25
C ALA A 106 4.03 -0.76 12.54
N ILE A 107 3.29 -1.75 13.05
CA ILE A 107 2.47 -1.65 14.28
C ILE A 107 3.34 -1.60 15.55
N TYR A 108 4.40 -2.41 15.59
CA TYR A 108 5.23 -2.59 16.78
C TYR A 108 5.70 -1.27 17.46
N PRO A 109 6.31 -0.31 16.74
CA PRO A 109 6.77 0.93 17.37
C PRO A 109 5.62 1.79 17.91
N TRP A 110 4.44 1.77 17.29
CA TRP A 110 3.26 2.49 17.80
C TRP A 110 2.74 1.91 19.11
N LEU A 111 2.66 0.57 19.20
CA LEU A 111 2.24 -0.10 20.44
C LEU A 111 3.26 0.12 21.56
N LEU A 112 4.55 0.06 21.24
CA LEU A 112 5.61 0.31 22.22
C LEU A 112 5.58 1.75 22.73
N ALA A 113 5.38 2.71 21.82
CA ALA A 113 5.17 4.11 22.20
C ALA A 113 3.94 4.31 23.09
N LEU A 114 2.82 3.66 22.78
CA LEU A 114 1.59 3.73 23.55
C LEU A 114 1.77 3.14 24.96
N LEU A 115 2.43 1.98 25.06
CA LEU A 115 2.74 1.36 26.34
C LEU A 115 3.66 2.24 27.20
N ALA A 116 4.73 2.77 26.60
CA ALA A 116 5.66 3.65 27.29
C ALA A 116 4.97 4.96 27.76
N THR A 117 4.14 5.56 26.91
CA THR A 117 3.32 6.75 27.26
C THR A 117 2.33 6.44 28.39
N SER A 118 1.71 5.26 28.35
CA SER A 118 0.75 4.81 29.37
C SER A 118 1.43 4.52 30.69
N LEU A 119 2.63 3.93 30.69
CA LEU A 119 3.45 3.74 31.90
C LEU A 119 3.86 5.07 32.51
N PHE A 120 4.37 5.97 31.68
CA PHE A 120 4.77 7.32 32.10
C PHE A 120 3.61 8.06 32.78
N SER A 121 2.43 8.03 32.16
CA SER A 121 1.22 8.69 32.67
C SER A 121 0.62 7.98 33.88
N GLY A 122 0.58 6.64 33.85
CA GLY A 122 0.03 5.79 34.90
C GLY A 122 0.77 5.96 36.23
N PHE A 123 2.11 6.10 36.21
CA PHE A 123 2.87 6.39 37.44
C PHE A 123 2.56 7.76 38.04
N GLY A 124 2.24 8.74 37.19
CA GLY A 124 1.79 10.07 37.59
C GLY A 124 0.43 10.03 38.29
N VAL A 125 -0.54 9.37 37.67
CA VAL A 125 -1.90 9.20 38.20
C VAL A 125 -1.90 8.37 39.49
N ALA A 126 -1.19 7.25 39.54
CA ALA A 126 -1.09 6.41 40.74
C ALA A 126 -0.52 7.16 41.94
N ARG A 127 0.41 8.09 41.71
CA ARG A 127 0.93 8.97 42.76
C ARG A 127 -0.13 9.95 43.27
N ARG A 128 -0.97 10.50 42.38
CA ARG A 128 -2.04 11.41 42.78
C ARG A 128 -3.08 10.71 43.66
N LEU A 129 -3.42 9.47 43.33
CA LEU A 129 -4.45 8.68 44.02
C LEU A 129 -4.03 8.16 45.40
N HIS A 130 -2.77 7.75 45.59
CA HIS A 130 -2.32 7.15 46.86
C HIS A 130 -1.51 8.10 47.76
N GLY A 131 -1.27 9.35 47.31
CA GLY A 131 -0.54 10.34 48.09
C GLY A 131 0.96 10.02 48.26
N GLY A 132 1.67 10.91 48.95
CA GLY A 132 3.13 10.84 49.11
C GLY A 132 3.63 9.79 50.11
N THR A 133 2.74 9.27 50.97
CA THR A 133 3.07 8.44 52.15
C THR A 133 2.77 6.95 51.97
N SER A 134 2.10 6.54 50.88
CA SER A 134 1.80 5.13 50.62
C SER A 134 3.03 4.29 50.29
N MET A 135 2.99 3.00 50.62
CA MET A 135 3.99 1.99 50.28
C MET A 135 4.38 2.01 48.78
N ARG A 136 5.69 2.10 48.49
CA ARG A 136 6.26 2.18 47.12
C ARG A 136 5.75 1.08 46.19
N ARG A 137 5.65 -0.16 46.70
CA ARG A 137 5.20 -1.33 45.92
C ARG A 137 3.76 -1.19 45.42
N ARG A 138 2.86 -0.66 46.26
CA ARG A 138 1.44 -0.48 45.92
C ARG A 138 1.25 0.57 44.82
N ARG A 139 2.04 1.65 44.85
CA ARG A 139 2.05 2.67 43.80
C ARG A 139 2.59 2.16 42.47
N LEU A 140 3.64 1.33 42.49
CA LEU A 140 4.17 0.72 41.26
C LEU A 140 3.13 -0.21 40.64
N LEU A 141 2.53 -1.11 41.44
CA LEU A 141 1.49 -2.03 40.97
C LEU A 141 0.28 -1.30 40.39
N LEU A 142 -0.20 -0.25 41.07
CA LEU A 142 -1.32 0.55 40.57
C LEU A 142 -0.94 1.28 39.27
N GLY A 143 0.25 1.87 39.20
CA GLY A 143 0.73 2.56 38.00
C GLY A 143 0.87 1.63 36.80
N THR A 144 1.42 0.43 36.99
CA THR A 144 1.51 -0.59 35.94
C THR A 144 0.14 -1.10 35.52
N ALA A 145 -0.78 -1.30 36.46
CA ALA A 145 -2.14 -1.73 36.15
C ALA A 145 -2.91 -0.67 35.35
N LEU A 146 -2.82 0.60 35.75
CA LEU A 146 -3.40 1.72 35.00
C LEU A 146 -2.81 1.82 33.59
N ALA A 147 -1.49 1.64 33.46
CA ALA A 147 -0.80 1.68 32.18
C ALA A 147 -1.23 0.54 31.25
N ALA A 148 -1.29 -0.68 31.78
CA ALA A 148 -1.75 -1.84 31.02
C ALA A 148 -3.20 -1.66 30.57
N ALA A 149 -4.09 -1.19 31.46
CA ALA A 149 -5.47 -0.91 31.12
C ALA A 149 -5.61 0.18 30.05
N ALA A 150 -4.89 1.31 30.19
CA ALA A 150 -4.94 2.41 29.22
C ALA A 150 -4.42 1.97 27.84
N THR A 151 -3.32 1.20 27.80
CA THR A 151 -2.76 0.64 26.56
C THR A 151 -3.75 -0.32 25.90
N ALA A 152 -4.32 -1.25 26.68
CA ALA A 152 -5.27 -2.24 26.17
C ALA A 152 -6.55 -1.57 25.66
N ILE A 153 -7.15 -0.65 26.42
CA ILE A 153 -8.37 0.05 26.03
C ILE A 153 -8.13 0.87 24.75
N SER A 154 -7.04 1.66 24.71
CA SER A 154 -6.73 2.48 23.54
C SER A 154 -6.42 1.63 22.30
N GLY A 155 -5.63 0.57 22.45
CA GLY A 155 -5.27 -0.32 21.35
C GLY A 155 -6.46 -1.12 20.83
N LEU A 156 -7.28 -1.69 21.73
CA LEU A 156 -8.46 -2.47 21.36
C LEU A 156 -9.55 -1.59 20.75
N ALA A 157 -9.80 -0.39 21.28
CA ALA A 157 -10.78 0.52 20.69
C ALA A 157 -10.41 0.89 19.25
N PHE A 158 -9.15 1.27 19.01
CA PHE A 158 -8.68 1.59 17.67
C PHE A 158 -8.74 0.37 16.75
N ALA A 159 -8.23 -0.78 17.19
CA ALA A 159 -8.22 -2.00 16.38
C ALA A 159 -9.64 -2.49 16.04
N ALA A 160 -10.55 -2.49 17.02
CA ALA A 160 -11.93 -2.92 16.81
C ALA A 160 -12.64 -2.03 15.79
N VAL A 161 -12.49 -0.71 15.90
CA VAL A 161 -13.13 0.22 14.96
C VAL A 161 -12.50 0.11 13.56
N ALA A 162 -11.17 0.03 13.46
CA ALA A 162 -10.48 -0.13 12.18
C ALA A 162 -10.86 -1.43 11.48
N VAL A 163 -10.91 -2.56 12.21
CA VAL A 163 -11.34 -3.86 11.66
C VAL A 163 -12.82 -3.83 11.27
N THR A 164 -13.68 -3.24 12.09
CA THR A 164 -15.11 -3.12 11.76
C THR A 164 -15.32 -2.26 10.50
N ASN A 165 -14.53 -1.20 10.34
CA ASN A 165 -14.56 -0.36 9.14
C ASN A 165 -14.07 -1.12 7.90
N ASP A 166 -13.00 -1.90 8.02
CA ASP A 166 -12.51 -2.76 6.92
C ASP A 166 -13.57 -3.79 6.50
N ILE A 167 -14.21 -4.45 7.47
CA ILE A 167 -15.31 -5.39 7.21
C ILE A 167 -16.48 -4.67 6.53
N ALA A 168 -16.88 -3.49 7.02
CA ALA A 168 -17.97 -2.71 6.43
C ALA A 168 -17.69 -2.29 4.98
N ILE A 169 -16.42 -2.09 4.62
CA ILE A 169 -16.01 -1.75 3.25
C ILE A 169 -16.00 -2.97 2.33
N ARG A 170 -15.66 -4.16 2.83
CA ARG A 170 -15.68 -5.39 2.01
C ARG A 170 -17.05 -5.69 1.43
N ASP A 171 -18.10 -5.38 2.17
CA ASP A 171 -19.49 -5.67 1.78
C ASP A 171 -20.16 -4.48 1.07
N MET A 172 -19.46 -3.35 0.91
CA MET A 172 -20.01 -2.23 0.16
C MET A 172 -19.92 -2.50 -1.35
N PRO A 173 -21.03 -2.37 -2.09
CA PRO A 173 -20.98 -2.46 -3.54
C PRO A 173 -20.07 -1.35 -4.05
N VAL A 174 -19.15 -1.71 -4.95
CA VAL A 174 -18.26 -0.76 -5.61
C VAL A 174 -19.16 0.26 -6.32
N THR A 175 -19.13 1.51 -5.87
CA THR A 175 -20.04 2.55 -6.38
C THR A 175 -19.61 3.08 -7.73
N ASP A 176 -18.34 2.87 -8.10
CA ASP A 176 -17.76 3.29 -9.36
C ASP A 176 -16.61 2.35 -9.74
N SER A 177 -16.63 1.78 -10.95
CA SER A 177 -15.53 0.96 -11.46
C SER A 177 -14.87 1.65 -12.64
N ARG A 178 -13.54 1.63 -12.66
CA ARG A 178 -12.77 2.20 -13.77
C ARG A 178 -12.97 1.46 -15.10
N PHE A 179 -13.57 0.28 -15.07
CA PHE A 179 -13.83 -0.55 -16.24
C PHE A 179 -15.28 -0.51 -16.72
N GLY A 180 -16.10 0.38 -16.16
CA GLY A 180 -17.48 0.60 -16.60
C GLY A 180 -18.53 0.41 -15.51
N PRO A 181 -19.82 0.39 -15.87
CA PRO A 181 -20.91 0.39 -14.91
C PRO A 181 -20.92 -0.87 -14.03
N VAL A 182 -21.11 -0.66 -12.74
CA VAL A 182 -21.19 -1.72 -11.70
C VAL A 182 -22.61 -2.24 -11.52
N VAL A 183 -23.61 -1.54 -12.08
CA VAL A 183 -25.04 -1.84 -11.90
C VAL A 183 -25.69 -1.98 -13.28
N GLY A 184 -26.46 -3.05 -13.47
CA GLY A 184 -27.17 -3.32 -14.72
C GLY A 184 -27.29 -4.82 -15.00
N ALA A 185 -28.33 -5.20 -15.74
CA ALA A 185 -28.50 -6.57 -16.23
C ALA A 185 -27.72 -6.84 -17.53
N ASP A 186 -27.15 -5.78 -18.13
CA ASP A 186 -26.42 -5.84 -19.38
C ASP A 186 -25.27 -6.83 -19.29
N GLU A 187 -25.09 -7.58 -20.39
CA GLU A 187 -24.10 -8.63 -20.48
C GLU A 187 -22.92 -8.15 -21.32
N PRO A 188 -21.66 -8.42 -20.92
CA PRO A 188 -20.53 -8.04 -21.75
C PRO A 188 -20.56 -8.74 -23.11
N PRO A 189 -20.00 -8.10 -24.16
CA PRO A 189 -19.90 -8.64 -25.51
C PRO A 189 -19.34 -10.09 -25.56
N PRO A 190 -19.71 -10.90 -26.56
CA PRO A 190 -19.11 -12.20 -26.81
C PRO A 190 -17.64 -12.06 -27.24
N CYS A 191 -16.90 -13.16 -27.10
CA CYS A 191 -15.43 -13.17 -27.25
C CYS A 191 -14.94 -12.84 -28.67
N ASP A 192 -15.76 -13.05 -29.70
CA ASP A 192 -15.43 -12.82 -31.10
C ASP A 192 -15.84 -11.42 -31.62
N GLU A 193 -16.56 -10.62 -30.81
CA GLU A 193 -17.04 -9.28 -31.19
C GLU A 193 -15.90 -8.25 -31.30
N THR A 194 -16.12 -7.07 -31.88
CA THR A 194 -15.05 -6.06 -32.01
C THR A 194 -14.49 -5.65 -30.64
N LEU A 195 -13.17 -5.76 -30.48
CA LEU A 195 -12.45 -5.44 -29.24
C LEU A 195 -11.60 -4.21 -29.45
N THR A 196 -11.61 -3.29 -28.50
CA THR A 196 -10.82 -2.05 -28.56
C THR A 196 -9.95 -1.87 -27.32
N ALA A 197 -8.83 -1.17 -27.45
CA ALA A 197 -8.08 -0.70 -26.29
C ALA A 197 -8.72 0.59 -25.78
N GLY A 198 -8.84 0.74 -24.45
CA GLY A 198 -9.35 1.98 -23.87
C GLY A 198 -8.48 3.20 -24.21
N ALA A 199 -9.03 4.40 -24.11
CA ALA A 199 -8.27 5.63 -24.38
C ALA A 199 -7.06 5.79 -23.44
N ASN A 200 -7.16 5.27 -22.21
CA ASN A 200 -6.11 5.27 -21.20
C ASN A 200 -5.92 3.86 -20.65
N ALA A 201 -4.71 3.52 -20.23
CA ALA A 201 -4.43 2.24 -19.60
C ALA A 201 -3.43 2.39 -18.45
N ARG A 202 -3.59 1.54 -17.43
CA ARG A 202 -2.57 1.29 -16.42
C ARG A 202 -1.97 -0.08 -16.70
N LEU A 203 -0.68 -0.10 -16.95
CA LEU A 203 0.03 -1.29 -17.40
C LEU A 203 0.70 -1.96 -16.21
N HIS A 204 0.47 -3.26 -16.07
CA HIS A 204 1.25 -4.14 -15.21
C HIS A 204 1.44 -5.46 -15.95
N LEU A 205 2.69 -5.88 -16.10
CA LEU A 205 3.04 -7.13 -16.76
C LEU A 205 4.10 -7.81 -15.91
N GLU A 206 3.78 -9.01 -15.42
CA GLU A 206 4.71 -9.88 -14.73
C GLU A 206 5.04 -11.06 -15.65
N MET A 207 6.33 -11.31 -15.84
CA MET A 207 6.82 -12.44 -16.61
C MET A 207 7.82 -13.21 -15.78
N ALA A 208 7.72 -14.53 -15.80
CA ALA A 208 8.70 -15.44 -15.25
C ALA A 208 9.02 -16.50 -16.28
N ALA A 209 10.30 -16.87 -16.38
CA ALA A 209 10.75 -17.88 -17.31
C ALA A 209 11.48 -19.00 -16.57
N SER A 210 11.21 -20.24 -16.95
CA SER A 210 11.90 -21.42 -16.42
C SER A 210 12.15 -22.46 -17.50
N VAL A 211 13.24 -23.21 -17.37
CA VAL A 211 13.61 -24.35 -18.22
C VAL A 211 13.87 -25.54 -17.31
N ASP A 212 13.24 -26.67 -17.57
CA ASP A 212 13.36 -27.88 -16.74
C ASP A 212 13.16 -27.61 -15.23
N PHE A 213 12.13 -26.80 -14.92
CA PHE A 213 11.78 -26.33 -13.58
C PHE A 213 12.84 -25.46 -12.88
N ARG A 214 13.85 -24.97 -13.61
CA ARG A 214 14.82 -24.00 -13.12
C ARG A 214 14.46 -22.62 -13.64
N SER A 215 14.24 -21.68 -12.71
CA SER A 215 14.02 -20.28 -13.07
C SER A 215 15.24 -19.73 -13.79
N ILE A 216 15.04 -19.08 -14.93
CA ILE A 216 16.08 -18.37 -15.68
C ILE A 216 15.93 -16.84 -15.57
N GLY A 217 14.81 -16.37 -15.02
CA GLY A 217 14.62 -14.97 -14.67
C GLY A 217 13.16 -14.54 -14.55
N GLN A 218 12.98 -13.30 -14.09
CA GLN A 218 11.70 -12.62 -13.96
C GLN A 218 11.81 -11.17 -14.46
N ALA A 219 10.70 -10.66 -14.99
CA ALA A 219 10.55 -9.28 -15.40
C ALA A 219 9.22 -8.72 -14.88
N ASP A 220 9.29 -7.56 -14.23
CA ASP A 220 8.12 -6.84 -13.71
C ASP A 220 8.06 -5.46 -14.35
N LEU A 221 7.05 -5.26 -15.18
CA LEU A 221 6.76 -4.01 -15.86
C LEU A 221 5.59 -3.29 -15.20
N THR A 222 5.77 -1.99 -14.99
CA THR A 222 4.72 -1.08 -14.55
C THR A 222 4.71 0.18 -15.41
N GLY A 223 3.52 0.65 -15.74
CA GLY A 223 3.39 1.82 -16.61
C GLY A 223 2.00 2.39 -16.71
N LEU A 224 1.90 3.39 -17.57
CA LEU A 224 0.66 4.10 -17.88
C LEU A 224 0.67 4.56 -19.34
N ARG A 225 -0.51 4.60 -19.94
CA ARG A 225 -0.79 5.15 -21.26
C ARG A 225 -1.98 6.09 -21.17
N VAL A 226 -1.88 7.26 -21.81
CA VAL A 226 -2.92 8.28 -21.90
C VAL A 226 -2.97 8.72 -23.36
N GLY A 227 -3.97 8.27 -24.11
CA GLY A 227 -4.00 8.41 -25.57
C GLY A 227 -2.78 7.74 -26.21
N ASP A 228 -2.02 8.53 -26.96
CA ASP A 228 -0.80 8.11 -27.66
C ASP A 228 0.47 8.23 -26.79
N ASP A 229 0.39 8.96 -25.68
CA ASP A 229 1.49 9.09 -24.74
C ASP A 229 1.53 7.90 -23.80
N PHE A 230 2.72 7.37 -23.56
CA PHE A 230 2.90 6.28 -22.61
C PHE A 230 4.24 6.38 -21.91
N ARG A 231 4.33 5.73 -20.75
CA ARG A 231 5.57 5.53 -20.04
C ARG A 231 5.49 4.26 -19.23
N TRP A 232 6.50 3.42 -19.36
CA TRP A 232 6.65 2.26 -18.51
C TRP A 232 8.11 2.04 -18.13
N LEU A 233 8.29 1.30 -17.05
CA LEU A 233 9.56 0.80 -16.56
C LEU A 233 9.41 -0.70 -16.37
N THR A 234 10.42 -1.46 -16.75
CA THR A 234 10.51 -2.88 -16.45
C THR A 234 11.77 -3.15 -15.66
N PHE A 235 11.63 -3.90 -14.57
CA PHE A 235 12.74 -4.43 -13.81
C PHE A 235 12.94 -5.89 -14.19
N VAL A 236 14.15 -6.22 -14.63
CA VAL A 236 14.52 -7.56 -15.05
C VAL A 236 15.55 -8.10 -14.06
N ALA A 237 15.32 -9.33 -13.60
CA ALA A 237 16.24 -10.10 -12.78
C ALA A 237 16.32 -11.52 -13.33
N GLY A 238 17.37 -11.83 -14.08
CA GLY A 238 17.61 -13.16 -14.61
C GLY A 238 19.08 -13.49 -14.78
N ASP A 239 19.35 -14.68 -15.29
CA ASP A 239 20.71 -15.20 -15.48
C ASP A 239 21.49 -14.42 -16.55
N ARG A 240 20.77 -13.79 -17.48
CA ARG A 240 21.35 -13.04 -18.62
C ARG A 240 21.46 -11.55 -18.34
N GLU A 241 20.45 -10.98 -17.70
CA GLU A 241 20.32 -9.54 -17.52
C GLU A 241 19.77 -9.20 -16.14
N ILE A 242 20.34 -8.15 -15.56
CA ILE A 242 19.83 -7.55 -14.33
C ILE A 242 19.81 -6.04 -14.52
N GLY A 243 18.65 -5.43 -14.31
CA GLY A 243 18.54 -3.98 -14.32
C GLY A 243 17.15 -3.47 -14.67
N ARG A 244 17.09 -2.15 -14.85
CA ARG A 244 15.85 -1.46 -15.18
C ARG A 244 15.90 -0.91 -16.60
N TYR A 245 14.92 -1.30 -17.40
CA TYR A 245 14.67 -0.72 -18.71
C TYR A 245 13.45 0.20 -18.65
N GLY A 246 13.32 1.07 -19.63
CA GLY A 246 12.15 1.91 -19.76
C GLY A 246 11.95 2.40 -21.17
N LYS A 247 10.70 2.61 -21.53
CA LYS A 247 10.31 3.32 -22.75
C LYS A 247 9.20 4.31 -22.46
N ALA A 248 9.23 5.42 -23.16
CA ALA A 248 8.18 6.41 -23.08
C ALA A 248 8.02 7.15 -24.40
N ARG A 249 6.80 7.59 -24.67
CA ARG A 249 6.47 8.60 -25.66
C ARG A 249 5.71 9.71 -24.96
N ILE A 250 6.20 10.94 -25.12
CA ILE A 250 5.58 12.14 -24.56
C ILE A 250 5.52 13.18 -25.68
N GLY A 251 4.33 13.42 -26.19
CA GLY A 251 4.09 14.17 -27.42
C GLY A 251 4.88 13.60 -28.60
N ASP A 252 5.66 14.46 -29.25
CA ASP A 252 6.48 14.10 -30.42
C ASP A 252 7.88 13.60 -30.06
N THR A 253 8.11 13.21 -28.79
CA THR A 253 9.42 12.73 -28.33
C THR A 253 9.34 11.33 -27.77
N GLY A 254 10.22 10.45 -28.26
CA GLY A 254 10.46 9.14 -27.68
C GLY A 254 11.60 9.16 -26.66
N TRP A 255 11.56 8.25 -25.70
CA TRP A 255 12.58 8.06 -24.69
C TRP A 255 12.82 6.58 -24.44
N ILE A 256 14.10 6.23 -24.25
CA ILE A 256 14.50 4.88 -23.83
C ILE A 256 15.44 4.96 -22.64
N ALA A 257 15.37 3.98 -21.74
CA ALA A 257 16.28 3.84 -20.62
C ALA A 257 16.83 2.42 -20.58
N PHE A 258 18.14 2.32 -20.37
CA PHE A 258 18.86 1.06 -20.17
C PHE A 258 19.41 0.98 -18.74
N PRO A 259 19.75 -0.23 -18.25
CA PRO A 259 20.38 -0.40 -16.96
C PRO A 259 21.59 0.51 -16.76
N GLY A 260 21.63 1.23 -15.63
CA GLY A 260 22.73 2.13 -15.29
C GLY A 260 22.79 3.45 -16.08
N THR A 261 21.82 3.71 -16.98
CA THR A 261 21.78 4.93 -17.80
C THR A 261 20.62 5.85 -17.41
N SER A 262 20.74 7.13 -17.79
CA SER A 262 19.61 8.06 -17.77
C SER A 262 18.73 7.90 -19.01
N TRP A 263 17.52 8.48 -19.00
CA TRP A 263 16.64 8.47 -20.17
C TRP A 263 17.30 9.15 -21.37
N LEU A 264 17.42 8.42 -22.46
CA LEU A 264 17.95 8.88 -23.73
C LEU A 264 16.79 9.28 -24.65
N LYS A 265 16.89 10.49 -25.20
CA LYS A 265 15.92 10.99 -26.17
C LYS A 265 16.11 10.28 -27.51
N VAL A 266 15.01 9.82 -28.10
CA VAL A 266 14.97 9.16 -29.42
C VAL A 266 13.80 9.69 -30.25
N SER A 267 13.75 9.29 -31.52
CA SER A 267 12.59 9.56 -32.38
C SER A 267 11.34 8.88 -31.82
N PRO A 268 10.16 9.51 -31.88
CA PRO A 268 8.90 8.86 -31.48
C PRO A 268 8.62 7.59 -32.30
N SER A 269 9.08 7.52 -33.55
CA SER A 269 8.96 6.32 -34.39
C SER A 269 9.71 5.11 -33.83
N THR A 270 10.79 5.33 -33.06
CA THR A 270 11.58 4.27 -32.43
C THR A 270 10.79 3.55 -31.33
N VAL A 271 9.83 4.24 -30.71
CA VAL A 271 9.04 3.71 -29.59
C VAL A 271 7.55 3.56 -29.93
N ALA A 272 7.19 3.71 -31.20
CA ALA A 272 5.78 3.73 -31.62
C ALA A 272 5.04 2.40 -31.37
N ALA A 273 5.77 1.28 -31.37
CA ALA A 273 5.24 -0.06 -31.15
C ALA A 273 5.43 -0.55 -29.70
N ASP A 274 5.67 0.35 -28.75
CA ASP A 274 5.97 -0.01 -27.35
C ASP A 274 4.80 0.24 -26.38
N THR A 275 3.60 0.46 -26.92
CA THR A 275 2.34 0.42 -26.18
C THR A 275 1.93 -1.04 -25.94
N VAL A 276 2.28 -1.58 -24.78
CA VAL A 276 2.12 -3.01 -24.42
C VAL A 276 0.70 -3.53 -24.66
N ASP A 277 -0.31 -2.79 -24.21
CA ASP A 277 -1.73 -3.16 -24.31
C ASP A 277 -2.25 -3.14 -25.76
N ILE A 278 -1.98 -2.07 -26.51
CA ILE A 278 -2.36 -1.95 -27.93
C ILE A 278 -1.64 -3.02 -28.76
N ARG A 279 -0.38 -3.32 -28.42
CA ARG A 279 0.39 -4.34 -29.12
C ARG A 279 -0.14 -5.74 -28.83
N ALA A 280 -0.46 -6.05 -27.58
CA ALA A 280 -1.12 -7.30 -27.22
C ALA A 280 -2.45 -7.47 -27.98
N LEU A 281 -3.26 -6.41 -28.06
CA LEU A 281 -4.50 -6.39 -28.83
C LEU A 281 -4.25 -6.70 -30.32
N ASN A 282 -3.29 -6.01 -30.94
CA ASN A 282 -3.03 -6.10 -32.37
C ASN A 282 -2.30 -7.38 -32.80
N ALA A 283 -1.54 -8.01 -31.91
CA ALA A 283 -0.78 -9.21 -32.22
C ALA A 283 -1.48 -10.51 -31.76
N ALA A 284 -1.93 -10.56 -30.50
CA ALA A 284 -2.48 -11.78 -29.90
C ALA A 284 -4.02 -11.86 -29.91
N LEU A 285 -4.72 -10.74 -30.10
CA LEU A 285 -6.19 -10.67 -30.02
C LEU A 285 -6.83 -10.18 -31.32
N THR A 286 -6.22 -10.53 -32.46
CA THR A 286 -6.76 -10.23 -33.79
C THR A 286 -8.12 -10.90 -34.00
N PRO A 287 -8.98 -10.37 -34.90
CA PRO A 287 -10.28 -10.98 -35.19
C PRO A 287 -10.19 -12.46 -35.59
N GLY A 288 -9.15 -12.83 -36.34
CA GLY A 288 -8.94 -14.23 -36.75
C GLY A 288 -8.63 -15.16 -35.58
N ILE A 289 -7.83 -14.71 -34.61
CA ILE A 289 -7.52 -15.49 -33.41
C ILE A 289 -8.76 -15.59 -32.50
N ARG A 290 -9.46 -14.47 -32.31
CA ARG A 290 -10.64 -14.41 -31.43
C ARG A 290 -11.85 -15.15 -31.97
N ALA A 291 -11.94 -15.41 -33.27
CA ALA A 291 -12.94 -16.30 -33.85
C ALA A 291 -12.87 -17.73 -33.27
N THR A 292 -11.74 -18.12 -32.66
CA THR A 292 -11.57 -19.40 -31.96
C THR A 292 -11.57 -19.27 -30.44
N ALA A 293 -11.97 -18.11 -29.91
CA ALA A 293 -11.93 -17.87 -28.48
C ALA A 293 -12.97 -18.72 -27.73
N GLU A 294 -12.55 -19.35 -26.64
CA GLU A 294 -13.43 -20.04 -25.71
C GLU A 294 -14.04 -19.03 -24.73
N ASP A 295 -15.37 -19.02 -24.63
CA ASP A 295 -16.09 -18.29 -23.59
C ASP A 295 -15.98 -19.03 -22.24
N ARG A 296 -15.42 -18.35 -21.23
CA ARG A 296 -15.21 -18.88 -19.89
C ARG A 296 -16.25 -18.34 -18.89
N GLY A 297 -17.23 -17.58 -19.36
CA GLY A 297 -18.31 -16.99 -18.57
C GLY A 297 -18.04 -15.54 -18.17
N VAL A 298 -19.00 -14.97 -17.44
CA VAL A 298 -18.95 -13.59 -16.94
C VAL A 298 -18.41 -13.58 -15.51
N GLU A 299 -17.38 -12.78 -15.27
CA GLU A 299 -16.74 -12.55 -13.98
C GLU A 299 -16.93 -11.07 -13.56
N VAL A 300 -16.66 -10.75 -12.29
CA VAL A 300 -16.70 -9.38 -11.78
C VAL A 300 -15.29 -8.94 -11.40
N ILE A 301 -14.77 -7.93 -12.08
CA ILE A 301 -13.43 -7.35 -11.86
C ILE A 301 -13.61 -5.93 -11.35
N GLU A 302 -13.13 -5.67 -10.13
CA GLU A 302 -13.23 -4.36 -9.48
C GLU A 302 -14.66 -3.76 -9.54
N GLY A 303 -15.67 -4.62 -9.33
CA GLY A 303 -17.08 -4.24 -9.40
C GLY A 303 -17.69 -4.23 -10.80
N ALA A 304 -16.91 -4.14 -11.88
CA ALA A 304 -17.44 -4.18 -13.24
C ALA A 304 -17.58 -5.62 -13.75
N ARG A 305 -18.63 -5.89 -14.52
CA ARG A 305 -18.84 -7.19 -15.18
C ARG A 305 -17.96 -7.28 -16.43
N ALA A 306 -17.27 -8.40 -16.60
CA ALA A 306 -16.47 -8.69 -17.77
C ALA A 306 -16.64 -10.15 -18.22
N ARG A 307 -16.66 -10.39 -19.53
CA ARG A 307 -16.63 -11.75 -20.07
C ARG A 307 -15.17 -12.19 -20.15
N ARG A 308 -14.87 -13.34 -19.55
CA ARG A 308 -13.57 -13.97 -19.66
C ARG A 308 -13.53 -14.83 -20.90
N CYS A 309 -12.54 -14.59 -21.73
CA CYS A 309 -12.33 -15.26 -22.99
C CYS A 309 -10.93 -15.86 -23.03
N ARG A 310 -10.75 -16.94 -23.79
CA ARG A 310 -9.48 -17.65 -23.88
C ARG A 310 -9.13 -17.98 -25.32
N VAL A 311 -7.90 -17.69 -25.73
CA VAL A 311 -7.37 -18.09 -27.05
C VAL A 311 -6.09 -18.89 -26.89
N SER A 312 -5.78 -19.71 -27.89
CA SER A 312 -4.48 -20.38 -27.96
C SER A 312 -3.46 -19.44 -28.59
N VAL A 313 -2.26 -19.39 -28.00
CA VAL A 313 -1.14 -18.58 -28.48
C VAL A 313 0.10 -19.45 -28.62
N ASP A 314 0.84 -19.25 -29.71
CA ASP A 314 2.17 -19.81 -29.89
C ASP A 314 3.25 -18.81 -29.51
N GLY A 315 4.51 -19.27 -29.54
CA GLY A 315 5.64 -18.43 -29.12
C GLY A 315 5.93 -17.26 -30.04
N ASP A 316 5.53 -17.34 -31.32
CA ASP A 316 5.74 -16.26 -32.27
C ASP A 316 4.73 -15.14 -32.02
N ILE A 317 3.45 -15.49 -31.86
CA ILE A 317 2.39 -14.56 -31.44
C ILE A 317 2.74 -13.94 -30.07
N PHE A 318 3.18 -14.76 -29.11
CA PHE A 318 3.52 -14.27 -27.77
C PHE A 318 4.69 -13.27 -27.80
N ARG A 319 5.75 -13.57 -28.56
CA ARG A 319 6.89 -12.66 -28.73
C ARG A 319 6.50 -11.37 -29.45
N GLU A 320 5.60 -11.47 -30.43
CA GLU A 320 5.11 -10.30 -31.14
C GLU A 320 4.26 -9.41 -30.22
N ALA A 321 3.40 -10.00 -29.39
CA ALA A 321 2.55 -9.29 -28.44
C ALA A 321 3.34 -8.68 -27.27
N PHE A 322 4.32 -9.40 -26.73
CA PHE A 322 5.09 -9.04 -25.54
C PHE A 322 6.60 -9.11 -25.84
N PRO A 323 7.15 -8.13 -26.60
CA PRO A 323 8.56 -8.12 -26.97
C PRO A 323 9.50 -8.08 -25.75
N GLU A 324 9.01 -7.63 -24.59
CA GLU A 324 9.74 -7.61 -23.33
C GLU A 324 10.25 -8.99 -22.90
N ILE A 325 9.66 -10.09 -23.41
CA ILE A 325 10.15 -11.44 -23.16
C ILE A 325 11.62 -11.62 -23.59
N SER A 326 12.12 -10.82 -24.54
CA SER A 326 13.50 -10.90 -25.02
C SER A 326 14.53 -10.65 -23.92
N SER A 327 14.22 -9.88 -22.89
CA SER A 327 15.13 -9.67 -21.76
C SER A 327 15.29 -10.91 -20.89
N LEU A 328 14.35 -11.86 -20.95
CA LEU A 328 14.39 -13.13 -20.20
C LEU A 328 14.99 -14.25 -21.03
N VAL A 329 14.57 -14.40 -22.29
CA VAL A 329 14.93 -15.55 -23.12
C VAL A 329 15.95 -15.23 -24.22
N GLY A 330 16.28 -13.96 -24.44
CA GLY A 330 17.16 -13.53 -25.54
C GLY A 330 16.64 -14.00 -26.91
N ASP A 331 17.54 -14.53 -27.73
CA ASP A 331 17.22 -15.08 -29.06
C ASP A 331 16.77 -16.55 -29.02
N ALA A 332 16.37 -17.08 -27.86
CA ALA A 332 15.90 -18.45 -27.74
C ALA A 332 14.72 -18.69 -28.69
N ASP A 333 14.69 -19.85 -29.35
CA ASP A 333 13.64 -20.19 -30.29
C ASP A 333 12.35 -20.61 -29.55
N LEU A 334 11.26 -19.85 -29.75
CA LEU A 334 9.96 -20.08 -29.12
C LEU A 334 8.94 -20.73 -30.07
N HIS A 335 9.29 -21.08 -31.31
CA HIS A 335 8.31 -21.57 -32.30
C HIS A 335 7.55 -22.83 -31.86
N ARG A 336 8.08 -23.62 -30.91
CA ARG A 336 7.42 -24.81 -30.34
C ARG A 336 6.65 -24.54 -29.06
N TRP A 337 6.82 -23.38 -28.46
CA TRP A 337 6.09 -23.00 -27.26
C TRP A 337 4.61 -22.82 -27.59
N ARG A 338 3.74 -23.37 -26.74
CA ARG A 338 2.28 -23.31 -26.89
C ARG A 338 1.70 -22.98 -25.52
N SER A 339 0.74 -22.08 -25.50
CA SER A 339 0.03 -21.73 -24.28
C SER A 339 -1.36 -21.18 -24.60
N GLN A 340 -2.03 -20.69 -23.58
CA GLN A 340 -3.32 -20.04 -23.65
C GLN A 340 -3.18 -18.61 -23.11
N LEU A 341 -3.90 -17.68 -23.73
CA LEU A 341 -4.04 -16.30 -23.29
C LEU A 341 -5.49 -16.08 -22.87
N ASP A 342 -5.68 -15.76 -21.59
CA ASP A 342 -6.96 -15.27 -21.08
C ASP A 342 -7.02 -13.75 -21.27
N TYR A 343 -8.19 -13.25 -21.66
CA TYR A 343 -8.47 -11.81 -21.76
C TYR A 343 -9.92 -11.53 -21.32
N TRP A 344 -10.16 -10.32 -20.85
CA TRP A 344 -11.47 -9.90 -20.36
C TRP A 344 -12.06 -8.77 -21.20
N VAL A 345 -13.32 -8.94 -21.59
CA VAL A 345 -14.08 -7.96 -22.37
C VAL A 345 -15.13 -7.31 -21.48
N PHE A 346 -15.07 -5.99 -21.35
CA PHE A 346 -15.99 -5.21 -20.53
C PHE A 346 -17.22 -4.74 -21.33
N LEU A 347 -18.21 -4.19 -20.63
CA LEU A 347 -19.50 -3.78 -21.22
C LEU A 347 -19.38 -2.79 -22.38
N ASP A 348 -18.34 -1.97 -22.40
CA ASP A 348 -18.05 -1.00 -23.46
C ASP A 348 -17.24 -1.59 -24.63
N GLY A 349 -17.01 -2.91 -24.65
CA GLY A 349 -16.21 -3.58 -25.67
C GLY A 349 -14.71 -3.30 -25.57
N GLN A 350 -14.25 -2.80 -24.42
CA GLN A 350 -12.84 -2.57 -24.19
C GLN A 350 -12.16 -3.79 -23.58
N LEU A 351 -10.90 -3.99 -23.98
CA LEU A 351 -9.99 -4.95 -23.38
C LEU A 351 -9.60 -4.47 -21.98
N GLY A 352 -9.69 -5.35 -20.99
CA GLY A 352 -9.12 -5.12 -19.67
C GLY A 352 -7.95 -6.04 -19.32
N GLN A 353 -8.01 -6.67 -18.14
CA GLN A 353 -6.92 -7.45 -17.55
C GLN A 353 -6.41 -8.57 -18.45
#